data_AF-A0A0D8I458-F1
#
_entry.id   AF-A0A0D8I458-F1
#
_cell.length_a   1.000
_cell.length_b   1.000
_cell.length_c   1.000
_cell.angle_alpha   90.00
_cell.angle_beta   90.00
_cell.angle_gamma   90.00
#
_symmetry.space_group_name_H-M   'P 1'
#
loop_
_entity.id
_entity.type
_entity.pdbx_description
1 polymer ?
#
loop_
_entity_poly.entity_id
_entity_poly.type
_entity_poly.pdbx_seq_one_letter_code
_entity_poly.pdbx_strand_id
1 'polypeptide(L)'
;MTSLLLPTLDTDAEFARITAALTRRGFLGAGALAGIGLLTACGTSSGETDEGETRTITTVNGQVEVPVNPQRVVSADYYTGPAMFDAGFTPVGLPVDYENADGVPEPYASALRSLPKVGRWYEPNAEAIAALSPDLIVMTNLLSENNPDLYEQIRSIAPTAVFAEDGQYAWKERALGVADALNQSAKVQELADRYEARIAKFRSDNADVLSKVKVVYTTYFEESGFSLYSPTKYQTTVISEAGFQFNDRSLAIPAGSNEWFPKEQLELLDEADVIITNSGKGPINEKLANDTIFQRLRAVKNDQVYSFDYEGVASFGWALTFLEQFQPIAQEIRAKL
;
A
#
# COMPACT_ATOMS: atom_id res chain seq x y z
N MET A 1 14.20 -35.74 -13.91
CA MET A 1 14.09 -34.87 -12.73
C MET A 1 14.68 -33.52 -13.10
N THR A 2 13.87 -32.68 -13.73
CA THR A 2 14.27 -31.32 -14.11
C THR A 2 13.84 -30.43 -12.94
N SER A 3 14.81 -29.98 -12.16
CA SER A 3 14.59 -29.00 -11.10
C SER A 3 14.11 -27.71 -11.77
N LEU A 4 12.81 -27.44 -11.68
CA LEU A 4 12.24 -26.11 -11.86
C LEU A 4 12.68 -25.29 -10.65
N LEU A 5 13.87 -24.71 -10.74
CA LEU A 5 14.24 -23.57 -9.91
C LEU A 5 13.20 -22.49 -10.20
N LEU A 6 12.27 -22.28 -9.27
CA LEU A 6 11.40 -21.11 -9.28
C LEU A 6 12.28 -19.87 -9.38
N PRO A 7 11.91 -18.87 -10.20
CA PRO A 7 12.69 -17.64 -10.27
C PRO A 7 12.75 -17.04 -8.88
N THR A 8 13.96 -16.90 -8.34
CA THR A 8 14.18 -16.03 -7.18
C THR A 8 13.66 -14.66 -7.59
N LEU A 9 12.57 -14.21 -6.97
CA LEU A 9 12.07 -12.86 -7.14
C LEU A 9 13.22 -11.93 -6.72
N ASP A 10 13.91 -11.34 -7.71
CA ASP A 10 14.94 -10.34 -7.47
C ASP A 10 14.24 -9.03 -7.10
N THR A 11 13.76 -9.01 -5.86
CA THR A 11 13.01 -7.89 -5.25
C THR A 11 13.81 -6.59 -5.31
N ASP A 12 15.14 -6.68 -5.22
CA ASP A 12 16.05 -5.55 -5.28
C ASP A 12 16.11 -4.96 -6.72
N ALA A 13 16.21 -5.81 -7.75
CA ALA A 13 16.18 -5.37 -9.15
C ALA A 13 14.81 -4.79 -9.56
N GLU A 14 13.72 -5.37 -9.06
CA GLU A 14 12.36 -4.90 -9.35
C GLU A 14 12.07 -3.57 -8.68
N PHE A 15 12.54 -3.37 -7.45
CA PHE A 15 12.43 -2.07 -6.77
C PHE A 15 13.32 -1.01 -7.43
N ALA A 16 14.56 -1.34 -7.77
CA ALA A 16 15.44 -0.44 -8.53
C ALA A 16 14.79 -0.01 -9.85
N ARG A 17 14.04 -0.90 -10.51
CA ARG A 17 13.24 -0.58 -11.71
C ARG A 17 12.14 0.44 -11.40
N ILE A 18 11.39 0.25 -10.30
CA ILE A 18 10.32 1.17 -9.87
C ILE A 18 10.91 2.56 -9.57
N THR A 19 11.94 2.64 -8.73
CA THR A 19 12.61 3.89 -8.36
C THR A 19 13.26 4.58 -9.57
N ALA A 20 13.90 3.82 -10.47
CA ALA A 20 14.48 4.35 -11.70
C ALA A 20 13.44 4.86 -12.71
N ALA A 21 12.28 4.19 -12.81
CA ALA A 21 11.18 4.64 -13.67
C ALA A 21 10.61 5.98 -13.19
N LEU A 22 10.53 6.18 -11.87
CA LEU A 22 9.97 7.39 -11.25
C LEU A 22 10.95 8.57 -11.26
N THR A 23 12.24 8.33 -10.98
CA THR A 23 13.29 9.38 -11.10
C THR A 23 13.47 9.84 -12.55
N ARG A 24 13.36 8.94 -13.54
CA ARG A 24 13.35 9.32 -14.97
C ARG A 24 12.12 10.14 -15.36
N ARG A 25 10.95 9.90 -14.74
CA ARG A 25 9.74 10.70 -14.95
C ARG A 25 9.88 12.11 -14.36
N GLY A 26 10.50 12.26 -13.20
CA GLY A 26 10.82 13.58 -12.63
C GLY A 26 11.83 14.39 -13.45
N PHE A 27 12.78 13.73 -14.13
CA PHE A 27 13.79 14.40 -14.94
C PHE A 27 13.30 14.85 -16.33
N LEU A 28 12.26 14.18 -16.88
CA LEU A 28 11.71 14.53 -18.20
C LEU A 28 10.73 15.72 -18.17
N GLY A 29 10.31 16.20 -16.98
CA GLY A 29 9.45 17.38 -16.84
C GLY A 29 10.18 18.73 -16.86
N ALA A 30 11.53 18.75 -16.85
CA ALA A 30 12.30 19.98 -16.66
C ALA A 30 13.16 20.41 -17.87
N GLY A 31 13.00 19.81 -19.06
CA GLY A 31 13.94 20.06 -20.16
C GLY A 31 13.39 19.94 -21.57
N ALA A 32 12.56 20.88 -22.01
CA ALA A 32 12.41 21.24 -23.44
C ALA A 32 11.74 22.62 -23.64
N LEU A 33 12.33 23.70 -23.12
CA LEU A 33 12.08 25.05 -23.66
C LEU A 33 13.14 25.34 -24.72
N ALA A 34 12.78 25.14 -25.99
CA ALA A 34 13.47 25.75 -27.13
C ALA A 34 12.41 26.50 -27.94
N GLY A 35 12.45 27.83 -27.82
CA GLY A 35 11.41 28.72 -28.31
C GLY A 35 11.38 28.90 -29.82
N ILE A 36 10.18 29.25 -30.30
CA ILE A 36 9.97 30.09 -31.47
C ILE A 36 8.87 31.08 -31.08
N GLY A 37 9.26 32.34 -30.91
CA GLY A 37 8.31 33.44 -30.76
C GLY A 37 7.78 33.87 -32.13
N LEU A 38 6.47 34.10 -32.21
CA LEU A 38 5.85 34.99 -33.20
C LEU A 38 4.71 35.74 -32.52
N LEU A 39 4.82 37.07 -32.57
CA LEU A 39 3.83 38.05 -32.13
C LEU A 39 2.51 37.88 -32.91
N THR A 40 1.36 37.90 -32.23
CA THR A 40 0.19 38.63 -32.75
C THR A 40 -0.75 39.02 -31.61
N ALA A 41 -1.00 40.32 -31.50
CA ALA A 41 -1.98 40.91 -30.60
C ALA A 41 -3.41 40.74 -31.15
N CYS A 42 -4.38 40.50 -30.26
CA CYS A 42 -5.72 41.10 -30.25
C CYS A 42 -6.50 40.55 -29.05
N GLY A 43 -7.13 41.46 -28.31
CA GLY A 43 -7.70 41.19 -27.00
C GLY A 43 -9.06 40.51 -27.00
N THR A 44 -9.41 39.99 -25.84
CA THR A 44 -10.72 40.10 -25.19
C THR A 44 -10.46 39.79 -23.72
N SER A 45 -10.78 40.74 -22.85
CA SER A 45 -10.69 40.58 -21.40
C SER A 45 -11.81 39.66 -20.94
N SER A 46 -11.53 38.36 -20.99
CA SER A 46 -12.22 37.35 -20.20
C SER A 46 -11.47 37.29 -18.87
N GLY A 47 -12.17 37.45 -17.75
CA GLY A 47 -11.56 37.26 -16.43
C GLY A 47 -11.10 35.81 -16.31
N GLU A 48 -9.82 35.56 -16.54
CA GLU A 48 -9.15 34.35 -16.08
C GLU A 48 -9.17 34.41 -14.56
N THR A 49 -9.98 33.54 -13.96
CA THR A 49 -9.70 33.01 -12.64
C THR A 49 -8.25 32.56 -12.64
N ASP A 50 -7.49 33.02 -11.66
CA ASP A 50 -6.09 32.68 -11.41
C ASP A 50 -6.00 31.16 -11.13
N GLU A 51 -6.13 30.34 -12.17
CA GLU A 51 -5.88 28.91 -12.15
C GLU A 51 -4.38 28.76 -11.95
N GLY A 52 -3.97 28.49 -10.70
CA GLY A 52 -2.57 28.34 -10.35
C GLY A 52 -1.85 27.35 -11.28
N GLU A 53 -0.54 27.54 -11.43
CA GLU A 53 0.30 26.73 -12.32
C GLU A 53 0.03 25.23 -12.14
N THR A 54 -0.25 24.53 -13.25
CA THR A 54 -0.52 23.09 -13.27
C THR A 54 0.62 22.32 -13.93
N ARG A 55 0.67 21.01 -13.69
CA ARG A 55 1.56 20.07 -14.38
C ARG A 55 0.84 18.76 -14.63
N THR A 56 1.23 18.08 -15.70
CA THR A 56 0.65 16.78 -16.04
C THR A 56 1.37 15.65 -15.32
N ILE A 57 0.61 14.73 -14.71
CA ILE A 57 1.12 13.46 -14.20
C ILE A 57 0.44 12.28 -14.90
N THR A 58 1.07 11.11 -14.85
CA THR A 58 0.50 9.86 -15.35
C THR A 58 -0.10 9.06 -14.19
N THR A 59 -1.35 8.65 -14.35
CA THR A 59 -2.13 7.87 -13.38
C THR A 59 -2.63 6.58 -14.03
N VAL A 60 -3.28 5.70 -13.26
CA VAL A 60 -3.89 4.47 -13.81
C VAL A 60 -4.94 4.79 -14.88
N ASN A 61 -5.68 5.88 -14.71
CA ASN A 61 -6.74 6.30 -15.64
C ASN A 61 -6.24 7.26 -16.73
N GLY A 62 -4.92 7.33 -16.94
CA GLY A 62 -4.29 8.19 -17.95
C GLY A 62 -3.68 9.46 -17.37
N GLN A 63 -3.50 10.47 -18.22
CA GLN A 63 -2.90 11.74 -17.83
C GLN A 63 -3.91 12.65 -17.13
N VAL A 64 -3.45 13.37 -16.10
CA VAL A 64 -4.24 14.38 -15.39
C VAL A 64 -3.37 15.60 -15.11
N GLU A 65 -3.95 16.79 -15.27
CA GLU A 65 -3.33 18.05 -14.85
C GLU A 65 -3.62 18.27 -13.37
N VAL A 66 -2.57 18.41 -12.57
CA VAL A 66 -2.64 18.67 -11.13
C VAL A 66 -1.98 20.01 -10.82
N PRO A 67 -2.38 20.71 -9.74
CA PRO A 67 -1.68 21.91 -9.30
C PRO A 67 -0.19 21.62 -9.04
N VAL A 68 0.70 22.56 -9.37
CA VAL A 68 2.13 22.49 -9.02
C VAL A 68 2.31 22.52 -7.49
N ASN A 69 1.43 23.21 -6.79
CA ASN A 69 1.46 23.36 -5.34
C ASN A 69 0.05 23.18 -4.74
N PRO A 70 -0.48 21.94 -4.67
CA PRO A 70 -1.81 21.68 -4.13
C PRO A 70 -1.86 22.08 -2.64
N GLN A 71 -2.94 22.72 -2.21
CA GLN A 71 -3.15 23.24 -0.86
C GLN A 71 -4.25 22.48 -0.11
N ARG A 72 -5.25 21.96 -0.82
CA ARG A 72 -6.45 21.34 -0.25
C ARG A 72 -6.70 19.99 -0.89
N VAL A 73 -5.97 18.98 -0.40
CA VAL A 73 -6.05 17.63 -0.98
C VAL A 73 -6.97 16.74 -0.16
N VAL A 74 -7.89 16.05 -0.85
CA VAL A 74 -8.72 15.00 -0.25
C VAL A 74 -8.13 13.63 -0.58
N SER A 75 -8.00 12.80 0.44
CA SER A 75 -7.77 11.35 0.31
C SER A 75 -9.13 10.67 0.17
N ALA A 76 -9.51 10.24 -1.02
CA ALA A 76 -10.81 9.60 -1.25
C ALA A 76 -10.74 8.06 -1.22
N ASP A 77 -9.64 7.49 -0.74
CA ASP A 77 -9.41 6.07 -0.58
C ASP A 77 -8.66 5.80 0.75
N TYR A 78 -8.73 4.57 1.26
CA TYR A 78 -8.05 4.16 2.49
C TYR A 78 -6.54 4.40 2.38
N TYR A 79 -5.89 3.91 1.33
CA TYR A 79 -4.44 3.83 1.33
C TYR A 79 -3.73 5.11 0.88
N THR A 80 -4.43 6.05 0.26
CA THR A 80 -3.81 7.28 -0.24
C THR A 80 -3.45 8.23 0.90
N GLY A 81 -4.22 8.24 1.99
CA GLY A 81 -4.00 9.10 3.16
C GLY A 81 -2.64 8.89 3.82
N PRO A 82 -2.27 7.66 4.23
CA PRO A 82 -0.94 7.36 4.76
C PRO A 82 0.21 7.80 3.86
N ALA A 83 0.07 7.61 2.54
CA ALA A 83 1.07 8.07 1.59
C ALA A 83 1.20 9.61 1.53
N MET A 84 0.10 10.35 1.70
CA MET A 84 0.16 11.81 1.85
C MET A 84 0.92 12.22 3.12
N PHE A 85 0.66 11.54 4.25
CA PHE A 85 1.36 11.80 5.50
C PHE A 85 2.87 11.55 5.39
N ASP A 86 3.27 10.47 4.70
CA ASP A 86 4.69 10.19 4.40
C ASP A 86 5.32 11.29 3.53
N ALA A 87 4.55 11.87 2.62
CA ALA A 87 4.96 13.04 1.84
C ALA A 87 4.95 14.36 2.65
N GLY A 88 4.67 14.29 3.96
CA GLY A 88 4.55 15.45 4.85
C GLY A 88 3.38 16.36 4.48
N PHE A 89 2.31 15.78 3.92
CA PHE A 89 1.09 16.46 3.52
C PHE A 89 -0.09 15.95 4.36
N THR A 90 -0.87 16.86 4.93
CA THR A 90 -2.07 16.50 5.71
C THR A 90 -3.32 16.73 4.86
N PRO A 91 -4.10 15.68 4.53
CA PRO A 91 -5.31 15.86 3.75
C PRO A 91 -6.38 16.63 4.52
N VAL A 92 -7.23 17.38 3.80
CA VAL A 92 -8.36 18.10 4.39
C VAL A 92 -9.57 17.20 4.65
N GLY A 93 -9.56 15.99 4.09
CA GLY A 93 -10.59 14.97 4.29
C GLY A 93 -10.09 13.58 3.91
N LEU A 94 -10.61 12.57 4.61
CA LEU A 94 -10.24 11.16 4.42
C LEU A 94 -11.40 10.21 4.77
N PRO A 95 -11.31 8.89 4.48
CA PRO A 95 -12.41 7.97 4.73
C PRO A 95 -12.77 7.78 6.21
N VAL A 96 -14.04 7.53 6.50
CA VAL A 96 -14.58 7.27 7.86
C VAL A 96 -13.93 6.09 8.56
N ASP A 97 -13.34 5.17 7.81
CA ASP A 97 -12.61 4.00 8.29
C ASP A 97 -11.46 4.38 9.25
N TYR A 98 -10.96 5.61 9.15
CA TYR A 98 -9.96 6.16 10.07
C TYR A 98 -10.53 6.79 11.35
N GLU A 99 -11.85 6.82 11.55
CA GLU A 99 -12.49 7.43 12.73
C GLU A 99 -12.10 6.72 14.03
N ASN A 100 -11.96 5.39 14.00
CA ASN A 100 -11.44 4.64 15.14
C ASN A 100 -9.93 4.45 15.07
N ALA A 101 -9.31 4.67 13.90
CA ALA A 101 -7.92 4.36 13.59
C ALA A 101 -7.55 2.91 13.91
N ASP A 102 -8.50 2.00 13.65
CA ASP A 102 -8.30 0.57 13.78
C ASP A 102 -7.40 0.10 12.64
N GLY A 103 -6.46 -0.81 12.91
CA GLY A 103 -5.54 -1.26 11.86
C GLY A 103 -4.43 -0.27 11.49
N VAL A 104 -4.36 0.88 12.15
CA VAL A 104 -3.45 1.99 11.81
C VAL A 104 -2.26 2.04 12.77
N PRO A 105 -1.02 2.03 12.27
CA PRO A 105 0.16 2.21 13.11
C PRO A 105 0.21 3.58 13.77
N GLU A 106 0.62 3.62 15.03
CA GLU A 106 1.19 4.85 15.61
C GLU A 106 2.51 5.16 14.88
N PRO A 107 2.77 6.41 14.46
CA PRO A 107 2.16 7.66 14.91
C PRO A 107 0.98 8.20 14.05
N TYR A 108 0.49 7.46 13.06
CA TYR A 108 -0.52 7.96 12.12
C TYR A 108 -1.92 8.03 12.72
N ALA A 109 -2.23 7.12 13.65
CA ALA A 109 -3.57 6.91 14.17
C ALA A 109 -4.19 8.18 14.76
N SER A 110 -3.46 8.91 15.63
CA SER A 110 -3.98 10.15 16.22
C SER A 110 -4.26 11.23 15.17
N ALA A 111 -3.40 11.38 14.17
CA ALA A 111 -3.56 12.40 13.14
C ALA A 111 -4.76 12.08 12.25
N LEU A 112 -4.83 10.84 11.73
CA LEU A 112 -5.88 10.38 10.83
C LEU A 112 -7.27 10.40 11.50
N ARG A 113 -7.34 10.03 12.78
CA ARG A 113 -8.56 10.10 13.58
C ARG A 113 -9.16 11.51 13.62
N SER A 114 -8.31 12.53 13.78
CA SER A 114 -8.75 13.92 13.99
C SER A 114 -9.28 14.64 12.73
N LEU A 115 -9.01 14.11 11.53
CA LEU A 115 -9.34 14.79 10.28
C LEU A 115 -10.81 14.62 9.88
N PRO A 116 -11.39 15.57 9.11
CA PRO A 116 -12.74 15.44 8.56
C PRO A 116 -12.92 14.15 7.76
N LYS A 117 -14.13 13.57 7.83
CA LYS A 117 -14.47 12.31 7.15
C LYS A 117 -15.32 12.55 5.91
N VAL A 118 -15.01 11.89 4.80
CA VAL A 118 -15.64 12.12 3.48
C VAL A 118 -16.34 10.87 2.92
N GLY A 119 -17.01 10.10 3.79
CA GLY A 119 -17.65 8.84 3.42
C GLY A 119 -16.73 7.63 3.60
N ARG A 120 -17.14 6.47 3.08
CA ARG A 120 -16.36 5.23 3.17
C ARG A 120 -15.35 5.16 2.02
N TRP A 121 -14.25 4.45 2.20
CA TRP A 121 -13.23 4.35 1.15
C TRP A 121 -13.75 3.73 -0.16
N TYR A 122 -14.67 2.77 -0.08
CA TYR A 122 -15.32 2.16 -1.25
C TYR A 122 -16.59 2.91 -1.72
N GLU A 123 -17.05 3.90 -0.96
CA GLU A 123 -18.22 4.71 -1.28
C GLU A 123 -18.03 6.14 -0.73
N PRO A 124 -17.14 6.95 -1.34
CA PRO A 124 -16.90 8.31 -0.88
C PRO A 124 -18.11 9.20 -1.09
N ASN A 125 -18.31 10.16 -0.20
CA ASN A 125 -19.43 11.10 -0.26
C ASN A 125 -19.02 12.34 -1.06
N ALA A 126 -19.48 12.44 -2.31
CA ALA A 126 -19.16 13.54 -3.22
C ALA A 126 -19.55 14.93 -2.66
N GLU A 127 -20.68 15.04 -1.96
CA GLU A 127 -21.10 16.32 -1.35
C GLU A 127 -20.17 16.74 -0.22
N ALA A 128 -19.75 15.80 0.63
CA ALA A 128 -18.79 16.05 1.71
C ALA A 128 -17.41 16.42 1.15
N ILE A 129 -16.98 15.79 0.05
CA ILE A 129 -15.75 16.15 -0.67
C ILE A 129 -15.87 17.58 -1.20
N ALA A 130 -16.97 17.92 -1.91
CA ALA A 130 -17.19 19.25 -2.46
C ALA A 130 -17.24 20.34 -1.38
N ALA A 131 -17.83 20.05 -0.21
CA ALA A 131 -17.90 20.95 0.92
C ALA A 131 -16.51 21.32 1.50
N LEU A 132 -15.49 20.48 1.27
CA LEU A 132 -14.11 20.77 1.63
C LEU A 132 -13.38 21.61 0.58
N SER A 133 -13.99 21.90 -0.57
CA SER A 133 -13.41 22.68 -1.67
C SER A 133 -11.96 22.27 -1.99
N PRO A 134 -11.72 21.01 -2.38
CA PRO A 134 -10.38 20.54 -2.69
C PRO A 134 -9.86 21.14 -4.00
N ASP A 135 -8.54 21.23 -4.11
CA ASP A 135 -7.85 21.55 -5.37
C ASP A 135 -7.19 20.31 -6.02
N LEU A 136 -7.20 19.18 -5.31
CA LEU A 136 -6.79 17.87 -5.81
C LEU A 136 -7.48 16.77 -5.00
N ILE A 137 -7.91 15.70 -5.68
CA ILE A 137 -8.45 14.49 -5.06
C ILE A 137 -7.54 13.33 -5.42
N VAL A 138 -7.23 12.47 -4.44
CA VAL A 138 -6.36 11.31 -4.68
C VAL A 138 -7.03 10.04 -4.16
N MET A 139 -7.14 9.05 -5.03
CA MET A 139 -7.80 7.77 -4.75
C MET A 139 -7.06 6.61 -5.43
N THR A 140 -7.56 5.41 -5.22
CA THR A 140 -7.15 4.24 -5.99
C THR A 140 -8.12 3.98 -7.14
N ASN A 141 -7.75 3.07 -8.05
CA ASN A 141 -8.61 2.67 -9.17
C ASN A 141 -9.85 1.87 -8.73
N LEU A 142 -9.96 1.46 -7.46
CA LEU A 142 -11.09 0.69 -6.95
C LEU A 142 -12.43 1.39 -7.24
N LEU A 143 -12.53 2.68 -6.92
CA LEU A 143 -13.77 3.42 -7.14
C LEU A 143 -14.07 3.56 -8.63
N SER A 144 -13.08 3.93 -9.44
CA SER A 144 -13.29 4.14 -10.88
C SER A 144 -13.68 2.86 -11.61
N GLU A 145 -13.26 1.70 -11.11
CA GLU A 145 -13.61 0.40 -11.70
C GLU A 145 -14.98 -0.11 -11.23
N ASN A 146 -15.31 0.07 -9.94
CA ASN A 146 -16.53 -0.49 -9.36
C ASN A 146 -17.74 0.44 -9.44
N ASN A 147 -17.54 1.76 -9.49
CA ASN A 147 -18.60 2.75 -9.54
C ASN A 147 -18.19 3.96 -10.41
N PRO A 148 -18.17 3.80 -11.75
CA PRO A 148 -17.74 4.85 -12.67
C PRO A 148 -18.61 6.12 -12.58
N ASP A 149 -19.90 6.00 -12.30
CA ASP A 149 -20.81 7.14 -12.17
C ASP A 149 -20.43 8.02 -10.97
N LEU A 150 -20.15 7.41 -9.81
CA LEU A 150 -19.68 8.15 -8.63
C LEU A 150 -18.27 8.72 -8.86
N TYR A 151 -17.41 7.99 -9.57
CA TYR A 151 -16.10 8.51 -9.95
C TYR A 151 -16.21 9.78 -10.82
N GLU A 152 -17.08 9.81 -11.83
CA GLU A 152 -17.30 11.00 -12.66
C GLU A 152 -17.86 12.17 -11.84
N GLN A 153 -18.76 11.90 -10.89
CA GLN A 153 -19.23 12.93 -9.95
C GLN A 153 -18.07 13.52 -9.14
N ILE A 154 -17.20 12.69 -8.58
CA ILE A 154 -16.04 13.16 -7.80
C ILE A 154 -15.05 13.92 -8.67
N ARG A 155 -14.75 13.43 -9.89
CA ARG A 155 -13.87 14.09 -10.85
C ARG A 155 -14.39 15.46 -11.29
N SER A 156 -15.70 15.71 -11.24
CA SER A 156 -16.27 17.02 -11.52
C SER A 156 -15.99 18.07 -10.43
N ILE A 157 -15.53 17.66 -9.24
CA ILE A 157 -15.26 18.54 -8.09
C ILE A 157 -13.87 19.19 -8.20
N ALA A 158 -12.84 18.40 -8.52
CA ALA A 158 -11.45 18.83 -8.64
C ALA A 158 -10.65 17.80 -9.47
N PRO A 159 -9.43 18.12 -9.95
CA PRO A 159 -8.56 17.13 -10.57
C PRO A 159 -8.39 15.89 -9.69
N THR A 160 -8.54 14.70 -10.29
CA THR A 160 -8.48 13.42 -9.56
C THR A 160 -7.31 12.58 -10.04
N ALA A 161 -6.35 12.33 -9.15
CA ALA A 161 -5.24 11.41 -9.38
C ALA A 161 -5.59 9.99 -8.88
N VAL A 162 -5.45 9.01 -9.77
CA VAL A 162 -5.86 7.61 -9.52
C VAL A 162 -4.67 6.68 -9.54
N PHE A 163 -4.39 6.01 -8.43
CA PHE A 163 -3.27 5.06 -8.32
C PHE A 163 -3.75 3.61 -8.24
N ALA A 164 -2.84 2.66 -8.42
CA ALA A 164 -3.19 1.25 -8.31
C ALA A 164 -3.59 0.93 -6.86
N GLU A 165 -4.73 0.27 -6.71
CA GLU A 165 -5.20 -0.27 -5.43
C GLU A 165 -4.40 -1.51 -5.04
N ASP A 166 -4.26 -2.40 -6.03
CA ASP A 166 -3.73 -3.73 -5.88
C ASP A 166 -2.70 -4.02 -6.97
N GLY A 167 -1.99 -5.14 -6.82
CA GLY A 167 -0.95 -5.56 -7.74
C GLY A 167 0.42 -5.70 -7.08
N GLN A 168 1.38 -6.14 -7.90
CA GLN A 168 2.73 -6.45 -7.43
C GLN A 168 3.43 -5.18 -6.93
N TYR A 169 3.72 -5.13 -5.62
CA TYR A 169 4.30 -3.94 -4.96
C TYR A 169 3.49 -2.65 -5.11
N ALA A 170 2.17 -2.74 -5.34
CA ALA A 170 1.31 -1.59 -5.62
C ALA A 170 1.41 -0.48 -4.55
N TRP A 171 1.58 -0.83 -3.28
CA TRP A 171 1.71 0.17 -2.21
C TRP A 171 2.93 1.08 -2.38
N LYS A 172 4.06 0.57 -2.91
CA LYS A 172 5.28 1.35 -3.17
C LYS A 172 5.07 2.32 -4.33
N GLU A 173 4.55 1.80 -5.43
CA GLU A 173 4.26 2.59 -6.62
C GLU A 173 3.23 3.68 -6.31
N ARG A 174 2.18 3.34 -5.55
CA ARG A 174 1.19 4.29 -5.05
C ARG A 174 1.82 5.34 -4.13
N ALA A 175 2.65 4.95 -3.16
CA ALA A 175 3.29 5.92 -2.26
C ALA A 175 4.12 6.96 -3.04
N LEU A 176 4.89 6.50 -4.03
CA LEU A 176 5.70 7.38 -4.87
C LEU A 176 4.85 8.21 -5.85
N GLY A 177 3.79 7.64 -6.40
CA GLY A 177 2.84 8.34 -7.27
C GLY A 177 2.06 9.43 -6.53
N VAL A 178 1.59 9.15 -5.32
CA VAL A 178 0.95 10.14 -4.44
C VAL A 178 1.94 11.27 -4.12
N ALA A 179 3.19 10.94 -3.78
CA ALA A 179 4.22 11.94 -3.54
C ALA A 179 4.50 12.81 -4.77
N ASP A 180 4.55 12.19 -5.96
CA ASP A 180 4.64 12.90 -7.22
C ASP A 180 3.46 13.84 -7.37
N ALA A 181 2.21 13.38 -7.28
CA ALA A 181 1.00 14.22 -7.40
C ALA A 181 1.00 15.45 -6.48
N LEU A 182 1.54 15.31 -5.27
CA LEU A 182 1.68 16.39 -4.28
C LEU A 182 2.88 17.31 -4.50
N ASN A 183 3.76 16.99 -5.46
CA ASN A 183 5.05 17.64 -5.68
C ASN A 183 5.95 17.57 -4.42
N GLN A 184 5.93 16.42 -3.74
CA GLN A 184 6.66 16.14 -2.48
C GLN A 184 7.54 14.88 -2.57
N SER A 185 7.96 14.48 -3.78
CA SER A 185 8.70 13.22 -4.03
C SER A 185 9.96 13.04 -3.19
N ALA A 186 10.67 14.13 -2.85
CA ALA A 186 11.91 14.05 -2.08
C ALA A 186 11.73 13.43 -0.68
N LYS A 187 10.62 13.74 0.02
CA LYS A 187 10.35 13.21 1.37
C LYS A 187 10.06 11.71 1.34
N VAL A 188 9.27 11.28 0.36
CA VAL A 188 8.94 9.85 0.21
C VAL A 188 10.14 9.06 -0.31
N GLN A 189 11.01 9.66 -1.13
CA GLN A 189 12.27 9.04 -1.52
C GLN A 189 13.18 8.78 -0.31
N GLU A 190 13.28 9.72 0.65
CA GLU A 190 14.04 9.49 1.88
C GLU A 190 13.49 8.31 2.70
N LEU A 191 12.17 8.18 2.78
CA LEU A 191 11.52 7.04 3.44
C LEU A 191 11.77 5.72 2.69
N ALA A 192 11.77 5.76 1.35
CA ALA A 192 12.09 4.61 0.52
C ALA A 192 13.54 4.14 0.74
N ASP A 193 14.51 5.06 0.74
CA ASP A 193 15.92 4.75 0.98
C ASP A 193 16.12 4.20 2.41
N ARG A 194 15.40 4.75 3.39
CA ARG A 194 15.40 4.25 4.78
C ARG A 194 14.82 2.85 4.87
N TYR A 195 13.73 2.58 4.16
CA TYR A 195 13.11 1.27 4.08
C TYR A 195 14.08 0.23 3.49
N GLU A 196 14.74 0.53 2.37
CA GLU A 196 15.76 -0.35 1.79
C GLU A 196 16.89 -0.67 2.78
N ALA A 197 17.44 0.37 3.43
CA ALA A 197 18.51 0.19 4.41
C ALA A 197 18.08 -0.69 5.59
N ARG A 198 16.82 -0.56 6.02
CA ARG A 198 16.25 -1.38 7.11
C ARG A 198 16.00 -2.81 6.67
N ILE A 199 15.53 -3.05 5.46
CA ILE A 199 15.41 -4.40 4.89
C ILE A 199 16.78 -5.07 4.80
N ALA A 200 17.79 -4.39 4.27
CA ALA A 200 19.15 -4.93 4.19
C ALA A 200 19.71 -5.28 5.57
N LYS A 201 19.51 -4.40 6.56
CA LYS A 201 19.90 -4.67 7.94
C LYS A 201 19.15 -5.85 8.53
N PHE A 202 17.84 -5.93 8.35
CA PHE A 202 17.02 -7.06 8.81
C PHE A 202 17.53 -8.37 8.22
N ARG A 203 17.80 -8.42 6.91
CA ARG A 203 18.37 -9.61 6.25
C ARG A 203 19.68 -10.04 6.93
N SER A 204 20.58 -9.09 7.15
CA SER A 204 21.87 -9.36 7.80
C SER A 204 21.72 -9.86 9.24
N ASP A 205 20.87 -9.22 10.03
CA ASP A 205 20.68 -9.56 11.45
C ASP A 205 19.99 -10.91 11.64
N ASN A 206 19.29 -11.41 10.61
CA ASN A 206 18.46 -12.61 10.66
C ASN A 206 18.88 -13.71 9.67
N ALA A 207 20.05 -13.61 9.01
CA ALA A 207 20.48 -14.53 7.97
C ALA A 207 20.45 -16.03 8.37
N ASP A 208 20.57 -16.33 9.66
CA ASP A 208 20.55 -17.67 10.22
C ASP A 208 19.16 -18.32 10.29
N VAL A 209 18.07 -17.55 10.19
CA VAL A 209 16.68 -18.04 10.26
C VAL A 209 15.96 -18.00 8.90
N LEU A 210 16.27 -17.03 8.04
CA LEU A 210 15.48 -16.70 6.84
C LEU A 210 15.22 -17.87 5.88
N SER A 211 16.22 -18.74 5.69
CA SER A 211 16.11 -19.90 4.80
C SER A 211 15.77 -21.21 5.51
N LYS A 212 15.57 -21.19 6.84
CA LYS A 212 15.28 -22.38 7.64
C LYS A 212 13.80 -22.60 7.86
N VAL A 213 12.99 -21.58 7.66
CA VAL A 213 11.54 -21.63 7.85
C VAL A 213 10.82 -21.19 6.59
N LYS A 214 9.71 -21.85 6.30
CA LYS A 214 8.70 -21.36 5.36
C LYS A 214 7.60 -20.63 6.12
N VAL A 215 7.23 -19.45 5.66
CA VAL A 215 6.13 -18.64 6.20
C VAL A 215 4.90 -18.72 5.30
N VAL A 216 3.73 -18.48 5.88
CA VAL A 216 2.50 -18.18 5.15
C VAL A 216 1.87 -16.94 5.77
N TYR A 217 1.28 -16.08 4.93
CA TYR A 217 0.45 -14.96 5.39
C TYR A 217 -1.00 -15.19 5.04
N THR A 218 -1.88 -15.06 6.03
CA THR A 218 -3.31 -15.38 5.88
C THR A 218 -4.22 -14.47 6.71
N THR A 219 -5.41 -14.17 6.19
CA THR A 219 -6.39 -13.27 6.83
C THR A 219 -7.81 -13.79 6.65
N TYR A 220 -8.78 -13.03 7.18
CA TYR A 220 -10.22 -13.25 6.99
C TYR A 220 -10.67 -14.66 7.38
N PHE A 221 -10.26 -15.10 8.57
CA PHE A 221 -10.74 -16.35 9.17
C PHE A 221 -12.20 -16.19 9.61
N GLU A 222 -13.09 -16.31 8.62
CA GLU A 222 -14.53 -16.30 8.79
C GLU A 222 -15.06 -17.74 8.91
N GLU A 223 -16.36 -17.89 9.16
CA GLU A 223 -16.99 -19.22 9.15
C GLU A 223 -16.86 -19.91 7.79
N SER A 224 -16.77 -19.12 6.72
CA SER A 224 -16.74 -19.58 5.33
C SER A 224 -15.34 -19.95 4.82
N GLY A 225 -14.25 -19.48 5.44
CA GLY A 225 -12.93 -19.68 4.87
C GLY A 225 -11.85 -18.72 5.36
N PHE A 226 -10.78 -18.62 4.55
CA PHE A 226 -9.61 -17.79 4.80
C PHE A 226 -8.97 -17.35 3.47
N SER A 227 -8.23 -16.25 3.49
CA SER A 227 -7.43 -15.80 2.33
C SER A 227 -5.95 -16.14 2.52
N LEU A 228 -5.31 -16.62 1.46
CA LEU A 228 -3.85 -16.73 1.35
C LEU A 228 -3.33 -15.69 0.37
N TYR A 229 -2.17 -15.12 0.67
CA TYR A 229 -1.59 -14.03 -0.11
C TYR A 229 -0.35 -14.50 -0.87
N SER A 230 -0.19 -14.02 -2.11
CA SER A 230 1.10 -14.10 -2.80
C SER A 230 2.18 -13.34 -2.02
N PRO A 231 3.47 -13.62 -2.21
CA PRO A 231 4.57 -12.90 -1.54
C PRO A 231 4.74 -11.44 -1.97
N THR A 232 3.92 -10.95 -2.90
CA THR A 232 4.10 -9.65 -3.54
C THR A 232 2.90 -8.72 -3.41
N LYS A 233 2.01 -8.99 -2.45
CA LYS A 233 0.81 -8.19 -2.14
C LYS A 233 0.88 -7.55 -0.75
N TYR A 234 0.74 -6.23 -0.67
CA TYR A 234 0.72 -5.47 0.59
C TYR A 234 1.88 -5.87 1.54
N GLN A 235 1.61 -6.19 2.81
CA GLN A 235 2.62 -6.57 3.82
C GLN A 235 3.44 -7.82 3.48
N THR A 236 2.94 -8.73 2.62
CA THR A 236 3.74 -9.91 2.23
C THR A 236 4.96 -9.52 1.41
N THR A 237 4.90 -8.39 0.70
CA THR A 237 6.07 -7.80 0.03
C THR A 237 7.18 -7.51 1.04
N VAL A 238 6.84 -6.97 2.22
CA VAL A 238 7.81 -6.62 3.27
C VAL A 238 8.42 -7.89 3.87
N ILE A 239 7.61 -8.92 4.11
CA ILE A 239 8.08 -10.22 4.62
C ILE A 239 9.02 -10.91 3.62
N SER A 240 8.64 -10.90 2.32
CA SER A 240 9.42 -11.46 1.23
C SER A 240 10.74 -10.70 1.06
N GLU A 241 10.68 -9.37 1.06
CA GLU A 241 11.85 -8.51 0.97
C GLU A 241 12.74 -8.62 2.20
N ALA A 242 12.20 -8.87 3.39
CA ALA A 242 12.99 -9.17 4.58
C ALA A 242 13.77 -10.50 4.46
N GLY A 243 13.44 -11.32 3.45
CA GLY A 243 14.16 -12.52 3.04
C GLY A 243 13.54 -13.84 3.49
N PHE A 244 12.37 -13.81 4.14
CA PHE A 244 11.68 -15.04 4.52
C PHE A 244 11.14 -15.77 3.29
N GLN A 245 11.30 -17.09 3.29
CA GLN A 245 10.74 -17.94 2.24
C GLN A 245 9.26 -18.19 2.50
N PHE A 246 8.43 -18.07 1.45
CA PHE A 246 7.03 -18.44 1.52
C PHE A 246 6.84 -19.93 1.18
N ASN A 247 5.75 -20.53 1.67
CA ASN A 247 5.38 -21.88 1.29
C ASN A 247 4.96 -21.99 -0.19
N ASP A 248 4.95 -23.21 -0.71
CA ASP A 248 4.74 -23.48 -2.13
C ASP A 248 3.34 -23.02 -2.58
N ARG A 249 2.32 -23.15 -1.72
CA ARG A 249 0.98 -22.62 -2.01
C ARG A 249 0.96 -21.10 -2.19
N SER A 250 1.65 -20.34 -1.34
CA SER A 250 1.73 -18.88 -1.50
C SER A 250 2.47 -18.49 -2.78
N LEU A 251 3.54 -19.22 -3.11
CA LEU A 251 4.32 -19.01 -4.34
C LEU A 251 3.53 -19.33 -5.63
N ALA A 252 2.50 -20.17 -5.54
CA ALA A 252 1.62 -20.51 -6.65
C ALA A 252 0.50 -19.47 -6.89
N ILE A 253 0.22 -18.59 -5.92
CA ILE A 253 -0.77 -17.52 -6.09
C ILE A 253 -0.20 -16.46 -7.04
N PRO A 254 -0.99 -15.96 -8.01
CA PRO A 254 -0.54 -14.92 -8.93
C PRO A 254 0.08 -13.72 -8.20
N ALA A 255 1.16 -13.18 -8.76
CA ALA A 255 1.86 -12.05 -8.16
C ALA A 255 0.92 -10.85 -7.96
N GLY A 256 0.98 -10.24 -6.78
CA GLY A 256 0.13 -9.10 -6.42
C GLY A 256 -1.31 -9.46 -6.07
N SER A 257 -1.65 -10.75 -5.94
CA SER A 257 -3.01 -11.20 -5.58
C SER A 257 -3.06 -12.03 -4.30
N ASN A 258 -4.28 -12.36 -3.90
CA ASN A 258 -4.62 -13.34 -2.87
C ASN A 258 -5.69 -14.30 -3.42
N GLU A 259 -5.83 -15.46 -2.80
CA GLU A 259 -6.84 -16.46 -3.16
C GLU A 259 -7.63 -16.86 -1.92
N TRP A 260 -8.95 -16.98 -2.08
CA TRP A 260 -9.87 -17.42 -1.02
C TRP A 260 -9.99 -18.94 -1.00
N PHE A 261 -9.88 -19.53 0.18
CA PHE A 261 -10.04 -20.96 0.40
C PHE A 261 -11.17 -21.24 1.38
N PRO A 262 -11.95 -22.31 1.14
CA PRO A 262 -12.94 -22.77 2.09
C PRO A 262 -12.26 -23.27 3.37
N LYS A 263 -12.96 -23.15 4.50
CA LYS A 263 -12.42 -23.45 5.83
C LYS A 263 -11.91 -24.89 5.96
N GLU A 264 -12.51 -25.83 5.25
CA GLU A 264 -12.12 -27.24 5.24
C GLU A 264 -10.68 -27.45 4.74
N GLN A 265 -10.12 -26.47 4.02
CA GLN A 265 -8.76 -26.51 3.49
C GLN A 265 -7.72 -25.82 4.39
N LEU A 266 -8.02 -25.58 5.67
CA LEU A 266 -7.06 -25.02 6.64
C LEU A 266 -5.75 -25.81 6.73
N GLU A 267 -5.77 -27.11 6.40
CA GLU A 267 -4.58 -27.97 6.27
C GLU A 267 -3.55 -27.49 5.23
N LEU A 268 -3.94 -26.63 4.28
CA LEU A 268 -3.00 -25.98 3.35
C LEU A 268 -1.95 -25.12 4.08
N LEU A 269 -2.24 -24.68 5.31
CA LEU A 269 -1.30 -23.92 6.14
C LEU A 269 -0.19 -24.80 6.73
N ASP A 270 -0.34 -26.12 6.75
CA ASP A 270 0.61 -27.05 7.40
C ASP A 270 1.96 -27.16 6.64
N GLU A 271 1.97 -26.73 5.38
CA GLU A 271 3.17 -26.59 4.53
C GLU A 271 4.14 -25.50 5.05
N ALA A 272 3.68 -24.60 5.92
CA ALA A 272 4.50 -23.56 6.54
C ALA A 272 4.98 -23.98 7.94
N ASP A 273 6.16 -23.51 8.32
CA ASP A 273 6.69 -23.63 9.68
C ASP A 273 6.15 -22.50 10.59
N VAL A 274 5.79 -21.37 9.99
CA VAL A 274 5.28 -20.17 10.67
C VAL A 274 4.03 -19.64 9.96
N ILE A 275 2.97 -19.39 10.73
CA ILE A 275 1.76 -18.72 10.24
C ILE A 275 1.77 -17.27 10.71
N ILE A 276 1.62 -16.36 9.76
CA ILE A 276 1.47 -14.93 10.03
C ILE A 276 0.05 -14.52 9.64
N THR A 277 -0.63 -13.77 10.50
CA THR A 277 -1.99 -13.30 10.26
C THR A 277 -2.19 -11.84 10.67
N ASN A 278 -3.36 -11.30 10.33
CA ASN A 278 -3.89 -10.05 10.86
C ASN A 278 -5.23 -10.37 11.54
N SER A 279 -5.32 -10.06 12.83
CA SER A 279 -6.52 -10.29 13.65
C SER A 279 -7.49 -9.11 13.65
N GLY A 280 -7.16 -7.99 13.02
CA GLY A 280 -7.95 -6.75 12.96
C GLY A 280 -8.09 -6.05 14.32
N LYS A 281 -7.75 -6.74 15.42
CA LYS A 281 -7.56 -6.32 16.82
C LYS A 281 -7.32 -7.55 17.71
N GLY A 282 -6.22 -7.57 18.48
CA GLY A 282 -6.04 -8.51 19.60
C GLY A 282 -5.55 -9.89 19.17
N PRO A 283 -5.60 -10.92 20.05
CA PRO A 283 -5.13 -12.25 19.67
C PRO A 283 -5.97 -12.81 18.50
N ILE A 284 -5.46 -13.87 17.87
CA ILE A 284 -6.24 -14.69 16.94
C ILE A 284 -7.64 -14.89 17.51
N ASN A 285 -8.67 -14.65 16.69
CA ASN A 285 -10.05 -14.69 17.19
C ASN A 285 -10.35 -16.04 17.86
N GLU A 286 -11.16 -16.01 18.91
CA GLU A 286 -11.43 -17.20 19.74
C GLU A 286 -12.01 -18.37 18.92
N LYS A 287 -12.75 -18.06 17.85
CA LYS A 287 -13.30 -19.06 16.94
C LYS A 287 -12.21 -19.85 16.22
N LEU A 288 -11.21 -19.18 15.66
CA LEU A 288 -10.09 -19.84 14.99
C LEU A 288 -9.19 -20.55 16.00
N ALA A 289 -8.95 -19.93 17.15
CA ALA A 289 -8.16 -20.54 18.23
C ALA A 289 -8.78 -21.87 18.74
N ASN A 290 -10.11 -21.99 18.70
CA ASN A 290 -10.85 -23.20 19.07
C ASN A 290 -11.12 -24.15 17.90
N ASP A 291 -10.67 -23.84 16.69
CA ASP A 291 -10.90 -24.70 15.52
C ASP A 291 -10.02 -25.95 15.55
N THR A 292 -10.65 -27.12 15.40
CA THR A 292 -9.94 -28.40 15.53
C THR A 292 -8.94 -28.70 14.40
N ILE A 293 -9.15 -28.14 13.20
CA ILE A 293 -8.18 -28.29 12.10
C ILE A 293 -7.01 -27.34 12.38
N PHE A 294 -7.31 -26.09 12.74
CA PHE A 294 -6.29 -25.10 13.09
C PHE A 294 -5.37 -25.59 14.23
N GLN A 295 -5.93 -26.10 15.34
CA GLN A 295 -5.15 -26.65 16.46
C GLN A 295 -4.25 -27.84 16.09
N ARG A 296 -4.52 -28.52 14.96
CA ARG A 296 -3.71 -29.65 14.50
C ARG A 296 -2.51 -29.24 13.66
N LEU A 297 -2.51 -28.01 13.14
CA LEU A 297 -1.42 -27.49 12.32
C LEU A 297 -0.11 -27.50 13.10
N ARG A 298 0.97 -27.84 12.42
CA ARG A 298 2.33 -27.94 12.95
C ARG A 298 2.80 -26.61 13.53
N ALA A 299 2.57 -25.51 12.81
CA ALA A 299 2.90 -24.17 13.29
C ALA A 299 2.15 -23.84 14.61
N VAL A 300 0.87 -24.22 14.73
CA VAL A 300 0.07 -24.00 15.95
C VAL A 300 0.60 -24.83 17.12
N LYS A 301 0.90 -26.12 16.90
CA LYS A 301 1.48 -27.00 17.93
C LYS A 301 2.86 -26.54 18.41
N ASN A 302 3.61 -25.87 17.54
CA ASN A 302 4.95 -25.37 17.82
C ASN A 302 4.97 -23.91 18.32
N ASP A 303 3.79 -23.33 18.60
CA ASP A 303 3.67 -21.93 19.03
C ASP A 303 4.30 -20.95 18.02
N GLN A 304 4.13 -21.21 16.72
CA GLN A 304 4.67 -20.44 15.59
C GLN A 304 3.55 -19.72 14.83
N VAL A 305 2.64 -19.07 15.57
CA VAL A 305 1.60 -18.22 14.98
C VAL A 305 1.71 -16.82 15.51
N TYR A 306 1.86 -15.86 14.60
CA TYR A 306 2.02 -14.45 14.92
C TYR A 306 0.93 -13.64 14.25
N SER A 307 0.34 -12.69 14.99
CA SER A 307 -0.68 -11.79 14.48
C SER A 307 -0.20 -10.36 14.52
N PHE A 308 -0.57 -9.58 13.50
CA PHE A 308 -0.38 -8.13 13.46
C PHE A 308 -1.73 -7.43 13.62
N ASP A 309 -1.73 -6.28 14.29
CA ASP A 309 -2.91 -5.45 14.46
C ASP A 309 -3.10 -4.46 13.29
N TYR A 310 -2.59 -4.78 12.09
CA TYR A 310 -2.58 -3.89 10.92
C TYR A 310 -3.42 -4.44 9.77
N GLU A 311 -4.31 -3.61 9.23
CA GLU A 311 -5.14 -3.98 8.07
C GLU A 311 -4.32 -4.19 6.79
N GLY A 312 -3.16 -3.54 6.68
CA GLY A 312 -2.16 -3.83 5.65
C GLY A 312 -1.03 -2.80 5.65
N VAL A 313 -0.12 -2.90 4.68
CA VAL A 313 0.92 -1.87 4.45
C VAL A 313 0.44 -0.91 3.36
N ALA A 314 0.24 0.36 3.73
CA ALA A 314 -0.28 1.40 2.84
C ALA A 314 0.80 2.33 2.25
N SER A 315 1.93 2.48 2.96
CA SER A 315 2.99 3.46 2.65
C SER A 315 4.36 3.00 3.17
N PHE A 316 5.43 3.75 2.87
CA PHE A 316 6.78 3.40 3.36
C PHE A 316 6.92 3.51 4.87
N GLY A 317 6.32 4.51 5.49
CA GLY A 317 6.33 4.62 6.94
C GLY A 317 5.53 3.53 7.64
N TRP A 318 4.43 3.06 7.04
CA TRP A 318 3.73 1.87 7.52
C TRP A 318 4.58 0.60 7.33
N ALA A 319 5.27 0.45 6.21
CA ALA A 319 6.18 -0.67 5.96
C ALA A 319 7.36 -0.69 6.96
N LEU A 320 7.91 0.47 7.29
CA LEU A 320 8.92 0.63 8.34
C LEU A 320 8.38 0.20 9.70
N THR A 321 7.17 0.64 10.06
CA THR A 321 6.54 0.26 11.33
C THR A 321 6.27 -1.25 11.38
N PHE A 322 5.79 -1.84 10.29
CA PHE A 322 5.61 -3.28 10.15
C PHE A 322 6.94 -4.02 10.37
N LEU A 323 8.02 -3.57 9.73
CA LEU A 323 9.34 -4.20 9.86
C LEU A 323 9.89 -4.09 11.28
N GLU A 324 9.66 -2.97 11.97
CA GLU A 324 10.02 -2.79 13.38
C GLU A 324 9.29 -3.80 14.29
N GLN A 325 8.00 -4.04 14.05
CA GLN A 325 7.24 -5.06 14.77
C GLN A 325 7.61 -6.49 14.39
N PHE A 326 8.03 -6.71 13.14
CA PHE A 326 8.41 -8.03 12.68
C PHE A 326 9.79 -8.48 13.18
N GLN A 327 10.66 -7.54 13.54
CA GLN A 327 12.00 -7.84 14.07
C GLN A 327 12.01 -8.70 15.35
N PRO A 328 11.23 -8.41 16.42
CA PRO A 328 11.15 -9.31 17.56
C PRO A 328 10.55 -10.68 17.19
N ILE A 329 9.57 -10.73 16.29
CA ILE A 329 8.99 -12.00 15.80
C ILE A 329 10.06 -12.87 15.15
N ALA A 330 10.94 -12.31 14.31
CA ALA A 330 12.05 -13.06 13.74
C ALA A 330 13.01 -13.65 14.79
N GLN A 331 13.20 -12.96 15.92
CA GLN A 331 14.00 -13.46 17.04
C GLN A 331 13.30 -14.59 17.79
N GLU A 332 11.97 -14.50 17.97
CA GLU A 332 11.16 -15.56 18.56
C GLU A 332 11.13 -16.82 17.70
N ILE A 333 10.97 -16.66 16.38
CA ILE A 333 11.07 -17.77 15.42
C ILE A 333 12.43 -18.46 15.57
N ARG A 334 13.52 -17.68 15.60
CA ARG A 334 14.88 -18.21 15.79
C ARG A 334 15.04 -18.99 17.10
N ALA A 335 14.47 -18.50 18.19
CA ALA A 335 14.60 -19.13 19.51
C ALA A 335 13.89 -20.50 19.60
N LYS A 336 12.97 -20.78 18.67
CA LYS A 336 12.14 -21.98 18.61
C LYS A 336 12.59 -22.98 17.53
N LEU A 337 13.68 -22.70 16.80
CA LEU A 337 14.33 -23.62 15.85
C LEU A 337 15.26 -24.61 16.56
#